data_AF-A0A3M3V519-F1
#
_entry.id   AF-A0A3M3V519-F1
#
_cell.length_a   1.000
_cell.length_b   1.000
_cell.length_c   1.000
_cell.angle_alpha   90.00
_cell.angle_beta   90.00
_cell.angle_gamma   90.00
#
_symmetry.space_group_name_H-M   'P 1'
#
loop_
_entity.id
_entity.type
_entity.pdbx_description
1 polymer ?
#
loop_
_entity_poly.entity_id
_entity_poly.type
_entity_poly.pdbx_seq_one_letter_code
_entity_poly.pdbx_strand_id
1 'polypeptide(L)' 'MSYTSLHWGVYRPQVEEGKLKALLPGEWDKDPSPIGDSVADAITSPTRVMRPAIRRSFLQQAGGRPDLRGQEPFVEVS' A
#
# COMPACT_ATOMS: atom_id res chain seq x y z
N MET A 1 15.43 14.40 14.32
CA MET A 1 15.06 13.61 13.13
C MET A 1 14.33 12.38 13.61
N SER A 2 13.16 12.07 13.07
CA SER A 2 12.34 10.93 13.53
C SER A 2 12.69 9.67 12.75
N TYR A 3 12.78 8.54 13.43
CA TYR A 3 12.87 7.21 12.82
C TYR A 3 11.47 6.59 12.70
N THR A 4 11.31 5.69 11.75
CA THR A 4 10.16 4.78 11.65
C THR A 4 10.66 3.35 11.59
N SER A 5 9.81 2.38 11.90
CA SER A 5 10.13 0.96 11.77
C SER A 5 9.10 0.22 10.93
N LEU A 6 9.58 -0.78 10.21
CA LEU A 6 8.78 -1.75 9.47
C LEU A 6 9.21 -3.16 9.90
N HIS A 7 8.50 -4.18 9.42
CA HIS A 7 8.91 -5.57 9.61
C HIS A 7 10.34 -5.87 9.11
N TRP A 8 10.89 -5.03 8.23
CA TRP A 8 12.19 -5.22 7.60
C TRP A 8 13.28 -4.25 8.09
N GLY A 9 13.07 -3.53 9.19
CA GLY A 9 14.13 -2.71 9.80
C GLY A 9 13.66 -1.35 10.33
N VAL A 10 14.63 -0.57 10.80
CA VAL A 10 14.46 0.81 11.25
C VAL A 10 15.04 1.76 10.21
N TYR A 11 14.29 2.80 9.86
CA TYR A 11 14.60 3.70 8.77
C TYR A 11 14.45 5.17 9.17
N ARG A 12 15.28 6.02 8.57
CA ARG A 12 15.11 7.47 8.53
C ARG A 12 14.38 7.85 7.23
N PRO A 13 13.14 8.35 7.28
CA PRO A 13 12.43 8.78 6.09
C PRO A 13 13.11 9.99 5.44
N GLN A 14 13.34 9.93 4.14
CA GLN A 14 13.68 11.10 3.32
C GLN A 14 12.41 11.60 2.63
N VAL A 15 11.93 12.78 3.05
CA VAL A 15 10.70 13.39 2.54
C VAL A 15 11.05 14.70 1.85
N GLU A 16 10.59 14.84 0.61
CA GLU A 16 10.77 16.04 -0.21
C GLU A 16 9.41 16.46 -0.76
N GLU A 17 9.06 17.75 -0.60
CA GLU A 17 7.78 18.30 -1.06
C GLU A 17 6.55 17.49 -0.55
N GLY A 18 6.64 16.98 0.68
CA GLY A 18 5.58 16.16 1.29
C GLY A 18 5.48 14.73 0.75
N LYS A 19 6.39 14.29 -0.12
CA LYS A 19 6.43 12.92 -0.67
C LYS A 19 7.62 12.15 -0.09
N LEU A 20 7.37 10.90 0.31
CA LEU A 20 8.43 9.98 0.68
C LEU A 20 9.25 9.64 -0.56
N LYS A 21 10.55 9.93 -0.54
CA LYS A 21 11.48 9.61 -1.63
C LYS A 21 12.27 8.34 -1.39
N ALA A 22 12.68 8.12 -0.14
CA ALA A 22 13.43 6.94 0.26
C ALA A 22 13.26 6.65 1.76
N LEU A 23 13.51 5.40 2.13
CA LEU A 23 13.73 4.98 3.51
C LEU A 23 15.20 4.65 3.68
N LEU A 24 15.97 5.57 4.28
CA LEU A 24 17.39 5.35 4.53
C LEU A 24 17.53 4.44 5.75
N PRO A 25 18.31 3.36 5.71
CA PRO A 25 18.52 2.50 6.87
C PRO A 25 19.07 3.29 8.07
N GLY A 26 18.77 2.82 9.27
CA GLY A 26 19.45 3.30 10.47
C GLY A 26 20.95 3.09 10.36
N GLU A 27 21.74 4.07 10.81
CA GLU A 27 23.21 4.07 10.63
C GLU A 27 23.93 2.89 11.32
N TRP A 28 23.25 2.27 12.29
CA TRP A 28 23.73 1.10 13.01
C TRP A 28 23.39 -0.23 12.33
N ASP A 29 22.52 -0.23 11.31
CA ASP A 29 22.13 -1.43 10.59
C ASP A 29 23.24 -1.81 9.60
N LYS A 30 23.86 -2.97 9.82
CA LYS A 30 24.98 -3.48 9.02
C LYS A 30 24.53 -4.35 7.86
N ASP A 31 23.27 -4.77 7.84
CA ASP A 31 22.71 -5.67 6.82
C ASP A 31 21.25 -5.27 6.53
N PRO A 32 21.03 -4.05 6.01
CA PRO A 32 19.68 -3.55 5.79
C PRO A 32 18.96 -4.35 4.71
N SER A 33 17.69 -4.66 4.96
CA SER A 33 16.88 -5.40 4.00
C SER A 33 16.61 -4.57 2.74
N PRO A 34 16.86 -5.11 1.53
CA PRO A 34 16.57 -4.41 0.27
C PRO A 34 15.07 -4.19 0.03
N ILE A 35 14.19 -4.82 0.82
CA ILE A 35 12.74 -4.62 0.72
C ILE A 35 12.34 -3.18 1.06
N GLY A 36 13.10 -2.52 1.95
CA GLY A 36 12.87 -1.13 2.34
C GLY A 36 12.86 -0.14 1.16
N ASP A 37 13.65 -0.41 0.12
CA ASP A 37 13.78 0.44 -1.06
C ASP A 37 12.46 0.55 -1.84
N SER A 38 11.64 -0.50 -1.81
CA SER A 38 10.37 -0.56 -2.55
C SER A 38 9.23 0.25 -1.92
N VAL A 39 9.38 0.69 -0.67
CA VAL A 39 8.27 1.26 0.11
C VAL A 39 7.81 2.60 -0.45
N ALA A 40 8.73 3.46 -0.92
CA ALA A 40 8.39 4.75 -1.49
C ALA A 40 7.50 4.59 -2.74
N ASP A 41 7.88 3.68 -3.64
CA ASP A 41 7.12 3.41 -4.87
C ASP A 41 5.78 2.71 -4.58
N ALA A 42 5.75 1.81 -3.59
CA ALA A 42 4.54 1.08 -3.21
C ALA A 42 3.39 2.02 -2.75
N ILE A 43 3.70 3.17 -2.16
CA ILE A 43 2.70 4.15 -1.72
C ILE A 43 1.85 4.66 -2.90
N THR A 44 2.47 4.82 -4.07
CA THR A 44 1.85 5.37 -5.29
C THR A 44 1.72 4.36 -6.43
N SER A 45 1.91 3.06 -6.14
CA SER A 45 1.79 1.97 -7.10
C SER A 45 0.45 2.01 -7.85
N PRO A 46 0.41 1.63 -9.14
CA PRO A 46 -0.85 1.53 -9.90
C PRO A 46 -1.84 0.51 -9.31
N THR A 47 -1.39 -0.37 -8.41
CA THR A 47 -2.25 -1.35 -7.71
C THR A 47 -2.75 -0.88 -6.35
N ARG A 48 -2.47 0.38 -5.96
CA ARG A 48 -2.95 0.94 -4.69
C ARG A 48 -4.48 1.08 -4.71
N VAL A 49 -5.15 0.53 -3.70
CA VAL A 49 -6.59 0.74 -3.50
C VAL A 49 -6.81 2.19 -3.03
N MET A 50 -7.41 3.01 -3.90
CA MET A 50 -7.57 4.45 -3.69
C MET A 50 -8.89 4.84 -3.00
N ARG A 51 -9.93 4.00 -3.13
CA ARG A 51 -11.28 4.30 -2.66
C ARG A 51 -11.99 3.05 -2.14
N PRO A 52 -12.98 3.21 -1.23
CA PRO A 52 -13.91 2.14 -0.91
C PRO A 52 -14.63 1.67 -2.18
N ALA A 53 -14.79 0.35 -2.32
CA ALA A 53 -15.48 -0.23 -3.46
C ALA A 53 -16.20 -1.52 -3.08
N ILE A 54 -17.32 -1.79 -3.75
CA ILE A 54 -18.16 -2.97 -3.50
C ILE A 54 -18.25 -3.77 -4.79
N ARG A 55 -18.09 -5.09 -4.71
CA ARG A 55 -18.23 -6.01 -5.84
C ARG A 55 -19.62 -5.85 -6.48
N ARG A 56 -19.68 -5.66 -7.81
CA ARG A 56 -20.88 -5.26 -8.55
C ARG A 56 -22.16 -6.03 -8.17
N SER A 57 -22.17 -7.36 -8.29
CA SER A 57 -23.39 -8.14 -8.02
C SER A 57 -23.85 -8.04 -6.57
N PHE A 58 -22.94 -7.87 -5.61
CA PHE A 58 -23.29 -7.71 -4.20
C PHE A 58 -23.97 -6.37 -3.93
N LEU A 59 -23.56 -5.32 -4.65
CA LEU A 59 -24.19 -4.00 -4.55
C LEU A 59 -25.61 -3.99 -5.15
N GLN A 60 -25.86 -4.82 -6.16
CA GLN A 60 -27.10 -4.81 -6.94
C GLN A 60 -28.23 -5.63 -6.33
N GLN A 61 -27.93 -6.72 -5.62
CA GLN A 61 -28.95 -7.61 -5.07
C GLN A 61 -28.49 -8.26 -3.75
N ALA A 62 -29.43 -8.52 -2.85
CA ALA A 62 -29.16 -9.24 -1.60
C ALA A 62 -28.55 -10.62 -1.89
N GLY A 63 -27.43 -10.94 -1.23
CA GLY A 63 -26.67 -12.17 -1.45
C GLY A 63 -25.73 -12.15 -2.67
N GLY A 64 -25.94 -11.23 -3.61
CA GLY A 64 -25.14 -11.08 -4.82
C GLY A 64 -25.07 -12.36 -5.67
N ARG A 65 -23.98 -12.53 -6.41
CA ARG A 65 -23.68 -13.71 -7.24
C ARG A 65 -22.37 -14.36 -6.79
N PRO A 66 -22.37 -15.32 -5.84
CA PRO A 66 -21.13 -15.89 -5.30
C PRO A 66 -20.22 -16.54 -6.35
N ASP A 67 -20.82 -17.07 -7.41
CA ASP A 67 -20.17 -17.64 -8.59
C ASP A 67 -19.27 -16.64 -9.35
N LEU A 68 -19.51 -15.34 -9.20
CA LEU A 68 -18.76 -14.27 -9.90
C LEU A 68 -17.64 -13.65 -9.05
N ARG A 69 -17.36 -14.17 -7.84
CA ARG A 69 -16.24 -13.67 -7.02
C ARG A 69 -14.92 -13.84 -7.78
N GLY A 70 -14.13 -12.76 -7.83
CA GLY A 70 -12.86 -12.72 -8.57
C GLY A 70 -12.99 -12.52 -10.09
N GLN A 71 -14.21 -12.50 -10.65
CA GLN A 71 -14.45 -12.42 -12.09
C GLN A 71 -15.19 -11.14 -12.53
N GLU A 72 -15.76 -10.40 -11.58
CA GLU A 72 -16.53 -9.19 -11.87
C GLU A 72 -15.88 -7.94 -11.27
N PRO A 73 -16.18 -6.74 -11.82
CA PRO A 73 -15.58 -5.51 -11.35
C PRO A 73 -16.14 -5.08 -9.99
N PHE A 74 -15.36 -4.22 -9.32
CA PHE A 74 -15.81 -3.45 -8.18
C PHE A 74 -16.38 -2.10 -8.63
N VAL A 75 -17.37 -1.59 -7.90
CA VAL A 75 -17.97 -0.27 -8.09
C VAL A 75 -17.52 0.60 -6.93
N GLU A 76 -16.87 1.74 -7.22
CA GLU A 76 -16.47 2.71 -6.21
C GLU A 76 -17.68 3.34 -5.52
N VAL A 77 -17.56 3.61 -4.22
CA VAL A 77 -18.61 4.24 -3.39
C VAL A 77 -18.02 5.35 -2.52
N SER A 78 -18.89 6.17 -1.92
CA SER A 78 -18.55 7.33 -1.08
C SER A 78 -18.71 7.05 0.41
#